data_AF-A0A352JD15-F1
#
_entry.id   AF-A0A352JD15-F1
#
_cell.length_a   1.000
_cell.length_b   1.000
_cell.length_c   1.000
_cell.angle_alpha   90.00
_cell.angle_beta   90.00
_cell.angle_gamma   90.00
#
_symmetry.space_group_name_H-M   'P 1'
#
loop_
_entity.id
_entity.type
_entity.pdbx_description
1 polymer ?
#
loop_
_entity_poly.entity_id
_entity_poly.type
_entity_poly.pdbx_seq_one_letter_code
_entity_poly.pdbx_strand_id
1 'polypeptide(L)'
;VAGILGGALLCAIHGATVENTLFEDGDGNTANTFKAFNPTQEEETYSMVTANRFWSQIFGIAFSNKRWLHFFMLFVPVAGLWFSSVGIVGLALNLRAYDFVSQEVRAAEDPEFETFYTKNLLLNEGIRAWMAPQDQPAEKFIFPEEVLPRGNAL
;
A
#
# COMPACT_ATOMS: atom_id res chain seq x y z
N VAL A 1 -0.08 -4.39 0.37
CA VAL A 1 -0.41 -3.02 -0.13
C VAL A 1 -0.89 -2.11 1.00
N ALA A 2 -2.05 -2.38 1.62
CA ALA A 2 -2.63 -1.50 2.65
C ALA A 2 -1.67 -1.12 3.79
N GLY A 3 -0.89 -2.07 4.33
CA GLY A 3 0.09 -1.75 5.40
C GLY A 3 1.23 -0.83 4.94
N ILE A 4 1.69 -0.93 3.69
CA ILE A 4 2.74 -0.04 3.16
C ILE A 4 2.21 1.36 2.89
N LEU A 5 1.09 1.47 2.17
CA LEU A 5 0.47 2.77 1.90
C LEU A 5 -0.04 3.43 3.18
N GLY A 6 -0.61 2.64 4.09
CA GLY A 6 -1.03 3.09 5.42
C GLY A 6 0.15 3.53 6.28
N GLY A 7 1.29 2.82 6.25
CA GLY A 7 2.52 3.24 6.90
C GLY A 7 3.06 4.57 6.36
N ALA A 8 3.06 4.74 5.03
CA ALA A 8 3.46 5.99 4.39
C ALA A 8 2.52 7.15 4.75
N LEU A 9 1.20 6.92 4.77
CA LEU A 9 0.21 7.88 5.25
C LEU A 9 0.47 8.29 6.70
N LEU A 10 0.70 7.31 7.59
CA LEU A 10 0.98 7.54 9.01
C LEU A 10 2.28 8.32 9.21
N CYS A 11 3.32 8.03 8.42
CA CYS A 11 4.58 8.79 8.44
C CYS A 11 4.34 10.26 8.08
N ALA A 12 3.66 10.52 6.96
CA ALA A 12 3.40 11.87 6.48
C ALA A 12 2.50 12.65 7.46
N ILE A 13 1.39 12.05 7.89
CA ILE A 13 0.41 12.73 8.75
C ILE A 13 0.98 12.99 10.14
N HIS A 14 1.76 12.07 10.71
CA HIS A 14 2.37 12.26 12.02
C HIS A 14 3.42 13.37 11.98
N GLY A 15 4.36 13.30 11.02
CA GLY A 15 5.39 14.32 10.85
C GLY A 15 4.79 15.71 10.64
N ALA A 16 3.84 15.84 9.72
CA ALA A 16 3.16 17.11 9.47
C ALA A 16 2.40 17.63 10.69
N THR A 17 1.75 16.75 11.46
CA THR A 17 1.01 17.16 12.67
C THR A 17 1.96 17.69 13.74
N VAL A 18 3.09 17.02 13.98
CA VAL A 18 4.08 17.46 14.97
C VAL A 18 4.60 18.85 14.61
N GLU A 19 5.06 19.03 13.37
CA GLU A 19 5.61 20.32 12.90
C GLU A 19 4.59 21.48 12.95
N ASN A 20 3.30 21.19 12.81
CA ASN A 20 2.24 22.22 12.84
C ASN A 20 1.58 22.37 14.22
N THR A 21 2.08 21.69 15.25
CA THR A 21 1.59 21.82 16.64
C THR A 21 2.72 22.07 17.63
N LEU A 22 3.89 22.51 17.14
CA LEU A 22 5.03 22.92 17.96
C LEU A 22 4.63 24.03 18.94
N PHE A 23 5.22 23.99 20.13
CA PHE A 23 5.26 25.16 21.01
C PHE A 23 6.28 26.18 20.49
N GLU A 24 6.07 27.46 20.84
CA GLU A 24 7.04 28.51 20.56
C GLU A 24 8.11 28.53 21.65
N ASP A 25 9.09 27.64 21.53
CA ASP A 25 10.17 27.44 22.52
C ASP A 25 11.44 28.28 22.22
N GLY A 26 11.41 29.08 21.15
CA GLY A 26 12.53 29.91 20.69
C GLY A 26 12.53 31.33 21.27
N ASP A 27 13.57 32.11 20.98
CA ASP A 27 13.71 33.50 21.42
C ASP A 27 12.89 34.52 20.61
N GLY A 28 12.02 34.05 19.71
CA GLY A 28 11.18 34.87 18.83
C GLY A 28 11.94 35.64 17.73
N ASN A 29 13.28 35.59 17.72
CA ASN A 29 14.11 36.35 16.78
C ASN A 29 14.42 35.59 15.49
N THR A 30 14.06 34.30 15.41
CA THR A 30 14.26 33.49 14.20
C THR A 30 12.99 32.73 13.83
N ALA A 31 12.60 32.79 12.56
CA ALA A 31 11.45 32.04 12.02
C ALA A 31 11.73 30.53 11.84
N ASN A 32 12.97 30.09 12.08
CA ASN A 32 13.37 28.70 11.97
C ASN A 32 13.26 28.02 13.34
N THR A 33 12.28 27.14 13.49
CA THR A 33 11.92 26.50 14.76
C THR A 33 12.83 25.33 15.14
N PHE A 34 13.67 24.80 14.23
CA PHE A 34 14.51 23.62 14.51
C PHE A 34 15.54 23.86 15.64
N LYS A 35 15.96 25.11 15.85
CA LYS A 35 16.91 25.46 16.92
C LYS A 35 16.27 25.55 18.31
N ALA A 36 14.95 25.62 18.37
CA ALA A 36 14.18 25.73 19.61
C ALA A 36 13.93 24.36 20.27
N PHE A 37 14.64 23.31 19.85
CA PHE A 37 14.55 21.97 20.42
C PHE A 37 15.88 21.56 21.06
N ASN A 38 15.82 21.03 22.28
CA ASN A 38 16.95 20.44 22.95
C ASN A 38 16.71 18.92 23.16
N PRO A 39 17.61 18.03 22.69
CA PRO A 39 17.47 16.59 22.90
C PRO A 39 17.35 16.13 24.36
N THR A 40 17.70 16.98 25.33
CA THR A 40 17.69 16.69 26.77
C THR A 40 16.56 17.41 27.54
N GLN A 41 15.67 18.13 26.86
CA GLN A 41 14.52 18.79 27.52
C GLN A 41 13.52 17.75 28.07
N GLU A 42 12.84 18.08 29.17
CA GLU A 42 11.86 17.19 29.81
C GLU A 42 10.46 17.33 29.17
N GLU A 43 10.17 18.49 28.61
CA GLU A 43 8.88 18.88 28.06
C GLU A 43 8.66 18.37 26.62
N GLU A 44 7.40 18.08 26.29
CA GLU A 44 7.04 17.80 24.90
C GLU A 44 7.13 19.05 24.02
N THR A 45 7.79 18.95 22.87
CA THR A 45 7.98 20.09 21.94
C THR A 45 6.72 20.47 21.14
N TYR A 46 5.66 19.65 21.20
CA TYR A 46 4.42 19.87 20.47
C TYR A 46 3.19 19.53 21.33
N SER A 47 2.10 20.26 21.12
CA SER A 47 0.84 20.13 21.86
C SER A 47 0.00 18.95 21.38
N MET A 48 -0.01 17.87 22.17
CA MET A 48 -0.88 16.71 21.88
C MET A 48 -2.36 17.04 21.97
N VAL A 49 -2.75 17.97 22.87
CA VAL A 49 -4.14 18.38 23.05
C VAL A 49 -4.65 19.14 21.83
N THR A 50 -3.84 20.06 21.29
CA THR A 50 -4.18 20.81 20.07
C THR A 50 -4.26 19.87 18.87
N ALA A 51 -3.27 18.98 18.69
CA ALA A 51 -3.28 17.96 17.65
C ALA A 51 -4.53 17.06 17.73
N ASN A 52 -4.87 16.60 18.93
CA ASN A 52 -6.04 15.76 19.16
C ASN A 52 -7.34 16.48 18.80
N ARG A 53 -7.51 17.73 19.24
CA ARG A 53 -8.69 18.53 18.92
C ARG A 53 -8.81 18.76 17.41
N PHE A 54 -7.72 19.14 16.75
CA PHE A 54 -7.68 19.34 15.30
C PHE A 54 -8.18 18.10 14.55
N TRP A 55 -7.58 16.93 14.80
CA TRP A 55 -7.96 15.70 14.10
C TRP A 55 -9.35 15.20 14.48
N SER A 56 -9.79 15.40 15.73
CA SER A 56 -11.15 15.04 16.14
C SER A 56 -12.20 15.87 15.40
N GLN A 57 -11.90 17.14 15.12
CA GLN A 57 -12.80 18.02 14.36
C GLN A 57 -12.74 17.75 12.85
N ILE A 58 -11.56 17.50 12.30
CA ILE A 58 -11.36 17.32 10.84
C ILE A 58 -11.73 15.91 10.38
N PHE A 59 -11.36 14.87 11.13
CA PHE A 59 -11.47 13.46 10.73
C PHE A 59 -12.39 12.65 11.66
N GLY A 60 -13.00 13.28 12.67
CA GLY A 60 -13.95 12.64 13.60
C GLY A 60 -13.31 11.78 14.70
N ILE A 61 -12.03 11.43 14.55
CA ILE A 61 -11.25 10.66 15.53
C ILE A 61 -9.82 11.21 15.60
N ALA A 62 -9.17 11.03 16.74
CA ALA A 62 -7.78 11.38 16.92
C ALA A 62 -7.08 10.47 17.92
N PHE A 63 -5.76 10.34 17.78
CA PHE A 63 -4.94 9.77 18.83
C PHE A 63 -4.96 10.68 20.06
N SER A 64 -5.10 10.08 21.25
CA SER A 64 -5.00 10.77 22.55
C SER A 64 -3.85 10.24 23.41
N ASN A 65 -3.26 9.10 23.03
CA ASN A 65 -2.14 8.47 23.72
C ASN A 65 -0.93 8.35 22.79
N LYS A 66 0.17 9.05 23.10
CA LYS A 66 1.39 9.06 22.29
C LYS A 66 2.04 7.68 22.18
N ARG A 67 2.00 6.84 23.22
CA ARG A 67 2.59 5.49 23.19
C ARG A 67 1.83 4.59 22.22
N TRP A 68 0.49 4.65 22.26
CA TRP A 68 -0.35 3.93 21.32
C TRP A 68 -0.12 4.38 19.87
N LEU A 69 -0.01 5.70 19.63
CA LEU A 69 0.29 6.25 18.31
C LEU A 69 1.57 5.64 17.73
N HIS A 70 2.68 5.65 18.48
CA HIS A 70 3.97 5.16 17.97
C HIS A 70 3.98 3.63 17.82
N PHE A 71 3.32 2.89 18.72
CA PHE A 71 3.11 1.46 18.54
C PHE A 71 2.32 1.16 17.26
N PHE A 72 1.27 1.94 16.98
CA PHE A 72 0.46 1.76 15.78
C PHE A 72 1.24 2.07 14.50
N MET A 73 2.11 3.08 14.52
CA MET A 73 3.04 3.39 13.42
C MET A 73 4.02 2.24 13.13
N LEU A 74 4.44 1.48 14.14
CA LEU A 74 5.20 0.25 13.95
C LEU A 74 4.31 -0.86 13.38
N PHE A 75 3.15 -1.08 14.01
CA PHE A 75 2.28 -2.22 13.72
C PHE A 75 1.79 -2.25 12.27
N VAL A 76 1.32 -1.13 11.72
CA VAL A 76 0.68 -1.08 10.39
C VAL A 76 1.60 -1.56 9.25
N PRO A 77 2.80 -1.00 9.04
CA PRO A 77 3.70 -1.45 7.97
C PRO A 77 4.27 -2.84 8.25
N VAL A 78 4.58 -3.16 9.51
CA VAL A 78 5.12 -4.48 9.89
C VAL A 78 4.10 -5.57 9.60
N ALA A 79 2.86 -5.45 10.08
CA ALA A 79 1.80 -6.40 9.81
C ALA A 79 1.57 -6.55 8.30
N GLY A 80 1.57 -5.44 7.55
CA GLY A 80 1.43 -5.45 6.09
C GLY A 80 2.50 -6.29 5.37
N LEU A 81 3.75 -6.21 5.82
CA LEU A 81 4.84 -7.04 5.29
C LEU A 81 4.66 -8.51 5.65
N TRP A 82 4.34 -8.82 6.92
CA TRP A 82 4.07 -10.19 7.37
C TRP A 82 2.98 -10.89 6.55
N PHE A 83 1.85 -10.22 6.31
CA PHE A 83 0.77 -10.80 5.50
C PHE A 83 1.20 -11.01 4.03
N SER A 84 2.01 -10.11 3.47
CA SER A 84 2.55 -10.30 2.11
C SER A 84 3.47 -11.52 2.03
N SER A 85 4.33 -11.74 3.03
CA SER A 85 5.21 -12.91 3.11
C SER A 85 4.43 -14.21 3.12
N VAL A 86 3.35 -14.30 3.91
CA VAL A 86 2.47 -15.49 3.93
C VAL A 86 1.88 -15.76 2.55
N GLY A 87 1.45 -14.72 1.82
CA GLY A 87 0.97 -14.86 0.45
C GLY A 87 2.02 -15.43 -0.51
N ILE A 88 3.26 -14.93 -0.43
CA ILE A 88 4.39 -15.42 -1.26
C ILE A 88 4.70 -16.89 -0.94
N VAL A 89 4.61 -17.31 0.32
CA VAL A 89 4.75 -18.74 0.70
C VAL A 89 3.72 -19.61 -0.02
N GLY A 90 2.48 -19.15 -0.19
CA GLY A 90 1.49 -19.84 -1.00
C GLY A 90 1.85 -19.90 -2.49
N LEU A 91 2.33 -18.79 -3.05
CA LEU A 91 2.77 -18.72 -4.45
C LEU A 91 3.94 -19.64 -4.77
N ALA A 92 4.84 -19.89 -3.81
CA ALA A 92 5.92 -20.88 -3.97
C ALA A 92 5.41 -22.30 -4.27
N LEU A 93 4.16 -22.59 -3.90
CA LEU A 93 3.47 -23.85 -4.17
C LEU A 93 2.40 -23.72 -5.26
N ASN A 94 2.39 -22.61 -6.02
CA ASN A 94 1.35 -22.24 -6.97
C ASN A 94 -0.08 -22.13 -6.37
N LEU A 95 -0.20 -22.05 -5.04
CA LEU A 95 -1.46 -21.85 -4.34
C LEU A 95 -1.87 -20.38 -4.43
N ARG A 96 -2.64 -20.07 -5.47
CA ARG A 96 -3.00 -18.72 -5.89
C ARG A 96 -4.46 -18.43 -5.57
N ALA A 97 -4.75 -17.19 -5.22
CA ALA A 97 -6.09 -16.61 -5.40
C ALA A 97 -6.21 -16.13 -6.86
N TYR A 98 -6.17 -17.08 -7.81
CA TYR A 98 -6.13 -16.76 -9.24
C TYR A 98 -7.52 -16.51 -9.80
N ASP A 99 -8.50 -17.32 -9.39
CA ASP A 99 -9.84 -17.29 -9.94
C ASP A 99 -10.94 -17.12 -8.88
N PHE A 100 -12.06 -16.57 -9.35
CA PHE A 100 -13.35 -16.69 -8.67
C PHE A 100 -14.22 -17.63 -9.49
N VAL A 101 -14.39 -18.87 -9.02
CA VAL A 101 -15.16 -19.91 -9.74
C VAL A 101 -16.56 -19.45 -10.15
N SER A 102 -17.23 -18.65 -9.32
CA SER A 102 -18.55 -18.10 -9.65
C SER A 102 -18.53 -17.13 -10.83
N GLN A 103 -17.44 -16.36 -11.01
CA GLN A 103 -17.26 -15.49 -12.17
C GLN A 103 -16.98 -16.33 -13.42
N GLU A 104 -16.12 -17.35 -13.32
CA GLU A 104 -15.79 -18.23 -14.45
C GLU A 104 -17.02 -18.98 -14.97
N VAL A 105 -17.83 -19.54 -14.07
CA VAL A 105 -19.07 -20.25 -14.46
C VAL A 105 -20.00 -19.31 -15.21
N ARG A 106 -20.21 -18.08 -14.69
CA ARG A 106 -21.09 -17.13 -15.35
C ARG A 106 -20.54 -16.66 -16.70
N ALA A 107 -19.26 -16.32 -16.76
CA ALA A 107 -18.61 -15.86 -17.99
C ALA A 107 -18.56 -16.95 -19.07
N ALA A 108 -18.48 -18.23 -18.68
CA ALA A 108 -18.52 -19.34 -19.62
C ALA A 108 -19.91 -19.58 -20.22
N GLU A 109 -20.98 -19.32 -19.46
CA GLU A 109 -22.36 -19.48 -19.92
C GLU A 109 -22.89 -18.26 -20.68
N ASP A 110 -22.39 -17.07 -20.36
CA ASP A 110 -22.89 -15.78 -20.84
C ASP A 110 -21.76 -14.98 -21.52
N PRO A 111 -21.62 -15.06 -22.86
CA PRO A 111 -20.55 -14.37 -23.59
C PRO A 111 -20.59 -12.84 -23.50
N GLU A 112 -21.71 -12.26 -23.06
CA GLU A 112 -21.86 -10.82 -22.85
C GLU A 112 -21.44 -10.39 -21.43
N PHE A 113 -21.21 -11.36 -20.53
CA PHE A 113 -20.79 -11.08 -19.17
C PHE A 113 -19.31 -10.70 -19.09
N GLU A 114 -19.04 -9.44 -18.79
CA GLU A 114 -17.68 -8.90 -18.66
C GLU A 114 -17.50 -8.09 -17.37
N THR A 115 -16.38 -8.29 -16.69
CA THR A 115 -15.99 -7.52 -15.51
C THR A 115 -14.50 -7.16 -15.57
N PHE A 116 -14.04 -6.25 -14.70
CA PHE A 116 -12.60 -5.99 -14.60
C PHE A 116 -11.79 -7.24 -14.25
N TYR A 117 -12.40 -8.21 -13.55
CA TYR A 117 -11.74 -9.47 -13.22
C TYR A 117 -11.48 -10.29 -14.49
N THR A 118 -12.48 -10.53 -15.35
CA THR A 118 -12.30 -11.32 -16.59
C THR A 118 -11.35 -10.62 -17.57
N LYS A 119 -11.43 -9.29 -17.67
CA LYS A 119 -10.51 -8.47 -18.47
C LYS A 119 -9.05 -8.63 -18.04
N ASN A 120 -8.78 -8.68 -16.73
CA ASN A 120 -7.42 -8.86 -16.23
C ASN A 120 -6.86 -10.25 -16.54
N LEU A 121 -7.70 -11.28 -16.65
CA LEU A 121 -7.24 -12.62 -17.06
C LEU A 121 -6.75 -12.64 -18.51
N LEU A 122 -7.44 -11.94 -19.43
CA LEU A 122 -7.00 -11.78 -20.82
C LEU A 122 -5.64 -11.07 -20.91
N LEU A 123 -5.41 -10.03 -20.08
CA LEU A 123 -4.11 -9.39 -19.98
C LEU A 123 -3.04 -10.37 -19.48
N ASN A 124 -3.36 -11.17 -18.46
CA ASN A 124 -2.44 -12.18 -17.92
C ASN A 124 -2.10 -13.28 -18.94
N GLU A 125 -3.03 -13.68 -19.80
CA GLU A 125 -2.80 -14.62 -20.90
C GLU A 125 -1.81 -14.07 -21.92
N GLY A 126 -1.99 -12.80 -22.32
CA GLY A 126 -1.04 -12.07 -23.14
C GLY A 126 0.35 -12.05 -22.51
N ILE A 127 0.45 -11.61 -21.25
CA ILE A 127 1.72 -11.57 -20.51
C ILE A 127 2.42 -12.94 -20.52
N ARG A 128 1.70 -14.04 -20.23
CA ARG A 128 2.29 -15.39 -20.21
C ARG A 128 2.80 -15.83 -21.57
N ALA A 129 1.97 -15.74 -22.61
CA ALA A 129 2.32 -16.26 -23.94
C ALA A 129 3.48 -15.48 -24.57
N TRP A 130 3.47 -14.16 -24.42
CA TRP A 130 4.45 -13.28 -25.07
C TRP A 130 5.80 -13.23 -24.34
N MET A 131 5.81 -13.36 -23.00
CA MET A 131 7.04 -13.27 -22.22
C MET A 131 7.74 -14.62 -22.02
N ALA A 132 6.98 -15.71 -21.88
CA ALA A 132 7.53 -17.01 -21.48
C ALA A 132 8.68 -17.53 -22.37
N PRO A 133 8.67 -17.40 -23.73
CA PRO A 133 9.76 -17.93 -24.54
C PRO A 133 11.13 -17.31 -24.23
N GLN A 134 11.17 -16.04 -23.81
CA GLN A 134 12.41 -15.34 -23.46
C GLN A 134 12.73 -15.44 -21.97
N ASP A 135 11.71 -15.37 -21.11
CA ASP A 135 11.87 -15.39 -19.65
C ASP A 135 12.15 -16.79 -19.09
N GLN A 136 11.72 -17.85 -19.81
CA GLN A 136 11.92 -19.25 -19.46
C GLN A 136 12.70 -19.99 -20.55
N PRO A 137 13.97 -19.59 -20.84
CA PRO A 137 14.73 -20.14 -21.96
C PRO A 137 15.02 -21.65 -21.82
N ALA A 138 14.97 -22.17 -20.60
CA ALA A 138 15.15 -23.61 -20.32
C ALA A 138 14.05 -24.48 -20.96
N GLU A 139 12.83 -23.94 -21.10
CA GLU A 139 11.67 -24.67 -21.65
C GLU A 139 11.67 -24.73 -23.18
N LYS A 140 12.52 -23.93 -23.84
CA LYS A 140 12.65 -23.89 -25.32
C LYS A 140 11.31 -23.72 -26.04
N PHE A 141 10.43 -22.87 -25.49
CA PHE A 141 9.13 -22.60 -26.11
C PHE A 141 9.31 -22.00 -27.51
N ILE A 142 8.55 -22.54 -28.46
CA ILE A 142 8.38 -21.98 -29.80
C ILE A 142 6.87 -21.90 -30.02
N PHE A 143 6.34 -20.69 -29.89
CA PHE A 143 4.93 -20.40 -30.16
C PHE A 143 4.82 -19.76 -31.55
N PRO A 144 4.20 -20.44 -32.53
CA PRO A 144 3.88 -19.84 -33.83
C PRO A 144 3.02 -18.57 -33.68
N GLU A 145 3.09 -17.66 -34.65
CA GLU A 145 2.36 -16.38 -34.58
C GLU A 145 0.84 -16.58 -34.44
N GLU A 146 0.29 -17.62 -35.07
CA GLU A 146 -1.14 -17.94 -35.06
C GLU A 146 -1.69 -18.35 -33.69
N VAL A 147 -0.84 -18.78 -32.74
CA VAL A 147 -1.28 -19.18 -31.39
C VAL A 147 -1.04 -18.10 -30.33
N LEU A 148 -0.41 -16.98 -30.71
CA LEU A 148 -0.19 -15.88 -29.78
C LEU A 148 -1.51 -15.11 -29.57
N PRO A 149 -2.01 -14.99 -28.33
CA PRO A 149 -3.24 -14.27 -28.06
C PRO A 149 -3.05 -12.79 -28.34
N ARG A 150 -3.92 -12.22 -29.19
CA ARG A 150 -3.95 -10.81 -29.57
C ARG A 150 -5.39 -10.32 -29.64
N GLY A 151 -5.58 -9.05 -29.26
CA GLY A 151 -6.79 -8.32 -29.60
C GLY A 151 -6.80 -7.95 -31.08
N ASN A 152 -7.86 -7.28 -31.54
CA ASN A 152 -7.89 -6.82 -32.92
C ASN A 152 -6.85 -5.71 -33.16
N ALA A 153 -6.16 -5.79 -34.31
CA ALA A 153 -5.19 -4.81 -34.85
C ALA A 153 -3.84 -4.59 -34.13
N LEU A 154 -3.69 -4.94 -32.85
CA LEU A 154 -2.43 -4.79 -32.09
C LEU A 154 -1.62 -6.08 -32.07
#